data_AF-C3YGU4-F1
#
_entry.id   AF-C3YGU4-F1
#
_cell.length_a   1.000
_cell.length_b   1.000
_cell.length_c   1.000
_cell.angle_alpha   90.00
_cell.angle_beta   90.00
_cell.angle_gamma   90.00
#
_symmetry.space_group_name_H-M   'P 1'
#
loop_
_entity.id
_entity.type
_entity.pdbx_description
1 polymer ?
#
loop_
_entity_poly.entity_id
_entity_poly.type
_entity_poly.pdbx_seq_one_letter_code
_entity_poly.pdbx_strand_id
1 'polypeptide(L)'
;MAEGAREEKASSVDLGFVEETDSWRLLSRFFPSKVGGKPAWLALKSVPTACELDCGVCGKPTVFLLQVYSPRTDQTTCFHRTVFVFCCRNPPCHARNSATPFRVYRSQLPRQNDFYDFEPPDEDTPSSEAEVLQAEKEYNLCCVCGCGGAKACSRCHQVRYCSKEHQVLDWRAGHKAACGGGSDLQEKDLEAAARQETEEDQQFSVFRRRVRKEPEQVLRYDLGGAPLWVSRQHIPTAEDIPDCTCGAPRQLEFQVMPQLLNYLQVDSLKDSIDWGTLAVYTCVNSCEQGTAYHPEFLWKQDYSETALTGAP
;
A
#
# COMPACT_ATOMS: atom_id res chain seq x y z
N MET A 1 -47.56 16.83 9.84
CA MET A 1 -46.58 15.74 9.73
C MET A 1 -45.83 15.96 8.43
N ALA A 2 -44.50 15.88 8.44
CA ALA A 2 -43.67 15.97 7.25
C ALA A 2 -42.55 14.96 7.43
N GLU A 3 -42.63 13.85 6.70
CA GLU A 3 -41.61 12.81 6.74
C GLU A 3 -40.43 13.29 5.89
N GLY A 4 -39.30 13.56 6.54
CA GLY A 4 -38.07 13.90 5.83
C GLY A 4 -37.58 12.68 5.06
N ALA A 5 -37.68 12.73 3.73
CA ALA A 5 -37.11 11.71 2.87
C ALA A 5 -35.61 11.61 3.16
N ARG A 6 -35.16 10.43 3.59
CA ARG A 6 -33.73 10.12 3.64
C ARG A 6 -33.25 9.99 2.21
N GLU A 7 -32.36 10.87 1.77
CA GLU A 7 -31.60 10.66 0.55
C GLU A 7 -30.68 9.46 0.76
N GLU A 8 -31.06 8.31 0.19
CA GLU A 8 -30.17 7.15 0.10
C GLU A 8 -29.02 7.50 -0.85
N LYS A 9 -27.95 8.05 -0.28
CA LYS A 9 -26.74 8.44 -0.99
C LYS A 9 -26.12 7.19 -1.63
N ALA A 10 -26.36 7.01 -2.93
CA ALA A 10 -25.88 5.85 -3.68
C ALA A 10 -24.36 5.74 -3.58
N SER A 11 -23.87 4.65 -2.99
CA SER A 11 -22.43 4.41 -2.81
C SER A 11 -21.79 3.95 -4.12
N SER A 12 -21.28 4.91 -4.88
CA SER A 12 -20.26 4.67 -5.90
C SER A 12 -18.99 4.16 -5.22
N VAL A 13 -18.61 2.91 -5.51
CA VAL A 13 -17.36 2.30 -5.04
C VAL A 13 -16.42 2.20 -6.22
N ASP A 14 -15.35 3.00 -6.19
CA ASP A 14 -14.36 3.05 -7.26
C ASP A 14 -13.42 1.84 -7.17
N LEU A 15 -12.96 1.36 -8.32
CA LEU A 15 -12.15 0.14 -8.43
C LEU A 15 -10.77 0.48 -9.01
N GLY A 16 -9.73 0.08 -8.30
CA GLY A 16 -8.34 0.21 -8.75
C GLY A 16 -7.85 -1.06 -9.43
N PHE A 17 -7.16 -0.88 -10.55
CA PHE A 17 -6.53 -1.92 -11.36
C PHE A 17 -5.00 -1.64 -11.41
N VAL A 18 -4.20 -2.59 -11.90
CA VAL A 18 -2.76 -2.38 -12.12
C VAL A 18 -2.50 -2.29 -13.62
N GLU A 19 -1.82 -1.22 -14.02
CA GLU A 19 -1.30 -1.02 -15.37
C GLU A 19 0.21 -0.75 -15.31
N GLU A 20 0.93 -1.09 -16.38
CA GLU A 20 2.33 -0.68 -16.54
C GLU A 20 2.38 0.78 -16.99
N THR A 21 3.32 1.55 -16.44
CA THR A 21 3.44 2.99 -16.74
C THR A 21 4.89 3.44 -16.63
N ASP A 22 5.22 4.55 -17.30
CA ASP A 22 6.60 5.07 -17.31
C ASP A 22 7.08 5.47 -15.91
N SER A 23 8.34 5.16 -15.58
CA SER A 23 8.98 5.52 -14.31
C SER A 23 8.93 7.01 -13.97
N TRP A 24 8.83 7.90 -14.97
CA TRP A 24 8.72 9.35 -14.73
C TRP A 24 7.34 9.76 -14.19
N ARG A 25 6.26 9.06 -14.55
CA ARG A 25 4.91 9.26 -13.97
C ARG A 25 4.81 8.80 -12.51
N LEU A 26 5.77 7.99 -12.06
CA LEU A 26 5.86 7.50 -10.68
C LEU A 26 6.64 8.42 -9.73
N LEU A 27 7.05 9.63 -10.18
CA LEU A 27 7.67 10.65 -9.34
C LEU A 27 6.64 11.34 -8.42
N SER A 28 7.09 11.75 -7.22
CA SER A 28 6.24 12.40 -6.20
C SER A 28 5.44 13.61 -6.69
N ARG A 29 5.92 14.36 -7.70
CA ARG A 29 5.24 15.54 -8.26
C ARG A 29 3.97 15.23 -9.05
N PHE A 30 3.78 13.96 -9.45
CA PHE A 30 2.58 13.47 -10.15
C PHE A 30 1.61 12.75 -9.20
N PHE A 31 1.88 12.78 -7.88
CA PHE A 31 1.01 12.22 -6.84
C PHE A 31 0.48 10.80 -7.13
N PRO A 32 1.32 9.83 -7.55
CA PRO A 32 0.84 8.56 -8.08
C PRO A 32 0.15 7.69 -7.01
N SER A 33 -0.98 7.09 -7.38
CA SER A 33 -1.42 5.82 -6.80
C SER A 33 -0.62 4.71 -7.46
N LYS A 34 0.08 3.87 -6.68
CA LYS A 34 1.01 2.87 -7.23
C LYS A 34 1.25 1.69 -6.28
N VAL A 35 1.71 0.59 -6.87
CA VAL A 35 2.10 -0.65 -6.19
C VAL A 35 3.62 -0.82 -6.26
N GLY A 36 4.24 -1.26 -5.17
CA GLY A 36 5.64 -1.69 -5.16
C GLY A 36 6.69 -0.61 -5.50
N GLY A 37 7.94 -1.06 -5.62
CA GLY A 37 9.11 -0.20 -5.78
C GLY A 37 9.34 0.68 -4.55
N LYS A 38 9.67 1.96 -4.76
CA LYS A 38 9.81 2.97 -3.71
C LYS A 38 8.50 3.77 -3.54
N PRO A 39 8.12 4.17 -2.32
CA PRO A 39 7.07 5.17 -2.10
C PRO A 39 7.47 6.49 -2.78
N ALA A 40 6.52 7.08 -3.50
CA ALA A 40 6.59 8.45 -3.95
C ALA A 40 6.05 9.32 -2.80
N TRP A 41 6.94 9.63 -1.85
CA TRP A 41 6.65 10.40 -0.63
C TRP A 41 5.99 11.74 -0.96
N LEU A 42 5.04 12.16 -0.12
CA LEU A 42 4.26 13.41 -0.31
C LEU A 42 4.94 14.59 0.40
N ALA A 43 4.99 14.58 1.73
CA ALA A 43 5.86 15.52 2.43
C ALA A 43 7.32 15.05 2.30
N LEU A 44 8.16 15.85 1.62
CA LEU A 44 9.53 15.46 1.27
C LEU A 44 10.54 15.71 2.42
N LYS A 45 10.13 16.46 3.46
CA LYS A 45 10.83 16.60 4.74
C LYS A 45 10.17 15.66 5.77
N SER A 46 10.96 15.19 6.74
CA SER A 46 10.48 14.34 7.85
C SER A 46 9.75 13.06 7.40
N VAL A 47 10.24 12.43 6.32
CA VAL A 47 9.79 11.09 5.89
C VAL A 47 10.08 10.04 6.98
N PRO A 48 9.23 9.01 7.15
CA PRO A 48 9.42 8.00 8.20
C PRO A 48 10.78 7.31 8.11
N THR A 49 11.44 7.21 9.25
CA THR A 49 12.68 6.45 9.40
C THR A 49 12.41 4.94 9.32
N ALA A 50 13.47 4.16 9.09
CA ALA A 50 13.31 2.70 9.01
C ALA A 50 12.84 2.05 10.33
N CYS A 51 13.10 2.67 11.49
CA CYS A 51 12.61 2.15 12.77
C CYS A 51 11.13 2.51 13.06
N GLU A 52 10.64 3.64 12.56
CA GLU A 52 9.19 3.91 12.51
C GLU A 52 8.48 2.92 11.57
N LEU A 53 9.20 2.41 10.57
CA LEU A 53 8.74 1.38 9.64
C LEU A 53 9.20 -0.05 10.00
N ASP A 54 9.68 -0.31 11.23
CA ASP A 54 10.03 -1.67 11.67
C ASP A 54 8.77 -2.52 11.91
N CYS A 55 8.84 -3.79 11.48
CA CYS A 55 7.81 -4.81 11.69
C CYS A 55 7.54 -5.06 13.18
N GLY A 56 6.27 -4.98 13.60
CA GLY A 56 5.88 -5.14 15.00
C GLY A 56 6.08 -6.54 15.59
N VAL A 57 6.45 -7.53 14.77
CA VAL A 57 6.69 -8.91 15.22
C VAL A 57 8.19 -9.24 15.31
N CYS A 58 9.02 -8.76 14.38
CA CYS A 58 10.44 -9.14 14.33
C CYS A 58 11.45 -7.99 14.43
N GLY A 59 11.01 -6.73 14.52
CA GLY A 59 11.92 -5.57 14.65
C GLY A 59 12.89 -5.41 13.47
N LYS A 60 12.46 -5.82 12.26
CA LYS A 60 13.18 -5.62 11.00
C LYS A 60 12.36 -4.68 10.11
N PRO A 61 12.97 -3.86 9.24
CA PRO A 61 12.22 -2.89 8.46
C PRO A 61 11.22 -3.56 7.52
N THR A 62 10.09 -2.90 7.31
CA THR A 62 9.11 -3.28 6.29
C THR A 62 9.55 -2.82 4.89
N VAL A 63 8.91 -3.39 3.87
CA VAL A 63 9.00 -2.90 2.48
C VAL A 63 7.69 -2.22 2.09
N PHE A 64 7.78 -1.32 1.12
CA PHE A 64 6.62 -0.64 0.56
C PHE A 64 5.73 -1.61 -0.22
N LEU A 65 4.43 -1.59 0.05
CA LEU A 65 3.42 -2.41 -0.61
C LEU A 65 2.69 -1.60 -1.68
N LEU A 66 2.07 -0.49 -1.29
CA LEU A 66 1.34 0.41 -2.18
C LEU A 66 1.15 1.80 -1.57
N GLN A 67 0.78 2.77 -2.39
CA GLN A 67 0.18 4.02 -1.96
C GLN A 67 -1.06 4.35 -2.79
N VAL A 68 -1.99 5.07 -2.15
CA VAL A 68 -3.20 5.62 -2.79
C VAL A 68 -3.18 7.13 -2.59
N TYR A 69 -3.28 7.87 -3.69
CA TYR A 69 -3.59 9.30 -3.65
C TYR A 69 -5.10 9.47 -3.50
N SER A 70 -5.51 10.09 -2.40
CA SER A 70 -6.88 10.22 -1.93
C SER A 70 -7.16 11.67 -1.46
N PRO A 71 -7.06 12.65 -2.37
CA PRO A 71 -7.24 14.07 -2.07
C PRO A 71 -8.66 14.36 -1.56
N ARG A 72 -8.80 15.38 -0.71
CA ARG A 72 -10.09 15.78 -0.13
C ARG A 72 -10.44 17.23 -0.43
N THR A 73 -11.57 17.42 -1.10
CA THR A 73 -12.10 18.74 -1.47
C THR A 73 -12.83 19.45 -0.34
N ASP A 74 -13.18 18.75 0.75
CA ASP A 74 -13.86 19.31 1.92
C ASP A 74 -12.91 19.98 2.93
N GLN A 75 -11.59 19.80 2.80
CA GLN A 75 -10.59 20.24 3.78
C GLN A 75 -9.36 20.82 3.08
N THR A 76 -9.09 22.12 3.28
CA THR A 76 -7.99 22.85 2.61
C THR A 76 -6.59 22.35 2.93
N THR A 77 -6.44 21.70 4.09
CA THR A 77 -5.25 21.00 4.60
C THR A 77 -5.00 19.64 3.93
N CYS A 78 -6.02 19.09 3.27
CA CYS A 78 -6.04 17.75 2.69
C CYS A 78 -6.04 17.79 1.14
N PHE A 79 -5.64 18.91 0.54
CA PHE A 79 -5.71 19.10 -0.91
C PHE A 79 -4.91 18.03 -1.65
N HIS A 80 -3.65 17.83 -1.26
CA HIS A 80 -2.92 16.61 -1.57
C HIS A 80 -2.99 15.71 -0.34
N ARG A 81 -3.30 14.43 -0.52
CA ARG A 81 -3.40 13.47 0.57
C ARG A 81 -3.10 12.09 0.04
N THR A 82 -2.18 11.39 0.69
CA THR A 82 -1.69 10.08 0.24
C THR A 82 -1.60 9.13 1.42
N VAL A 83 -2.13 7.93 1.27
CA VAL A 83 -2.03 6.85 2.25
C VAL A 83 -1.06 5.79 1.73
N PHE A 84 -0.04 5.50 2.52
CA PHE A 84 1.05 4.56 2.22
C PHE A 84 0.90 3.31 3.07
N VAL A 85 1.06 2.13 2.47
CA VAL A 85 1.04 0.83 3.14
C VAL A 85 2.38 0.12 2.97
N PHE A 86 2.88 -0.46 4.05
CA PHE A 86 4.11 -1.25 4.09
C PHE A 86 3.86 -2.59 4.78
N CYS A 87 4.63 -3.63 4.43
CA CYS A 87 4.52 -4.96 5.02
C CYS A 87 5.90 -5.61 5.26
N CYS A 88 5.98 -6.53 6.21
CA CYS A 88 7.21 -7.29 6.45
C CYS A 88 7.37 -8.43 5.42
N ARG A 89 8.57 -8.62 4.85
CA ARG A 89 8.89 -9.78 3.99
C ARG A 89 9.20 -11.07 4.75
N ASN A 90 9.10 -11.11 6.09
CA ASN A 90 9.41 -12.29 6.89
C ASN A 90 8.14 -13.13 7.13
N PRO A 91 7.99 -14.33 6.52
CA PRO A 91 6.71 -15.05 6.52
C PRO A 91 6.19 -15.44 7.92
N PRO A 92 7.02 -15.89 8.88
CA PRO A 92 6.59 -16.14 10.26
C PRO A 92 6.06 -14.92 11.04
N CYS A 93 6.09 -13.72 10.46
CA CYS A 93 5.44 -12.54 11.04
C CYS A 93 3.97 -12.37 10.61
N HIS A 94 3.54 -13.04 9.55
CA HIS A 94 2.16 -13.02 9.06
C HIS A 94 1.32 -14.08 9.75
N ALA A 95 1.15 -13.91 11.07
CA ALA A 95 0.16 -14.66 11.81
C ALA A 95 -1.23 -14.45 11.21
N ARG A 96 -2.04 -15.52 11.19
CA ARG A 96 -3.41 -15.53 10.69
C ARG A 96 -4.22 -14.42 11.34
N ASN A 97 -4.94 -13.63 10.54
CA ASN A 97 -5.76 -12.50 10.98
C ASN A 97 -4.98 -11.44 11.80
N SER A 98 -3.71 -11.18 11.47
CA SER A 98 -2.86 -10.22 12.18
C SER A 98 -2.31 -9.11 11.27
N ALA A 99 -2.62 -7.86 11.60
CA ALA A 99 -2.09 -6.66 10.94
C ALA A 99 -0.72 -6.19 11.52
N THR A 100 -0.23 -6.81 12.61
CA THR A 100 1.04 -6.45 13.27
C THR A 100 2.29 -6.36 12.36
N PRO A 101 2.46 -7.17 11.30
CA PRO A 101 3.59 -7.02 10.36
C PRO A 101 3.41 -5.89 9.32
N PHE A 102 2.31 -5.15 9.35
CA PHE A 102 2.03 -4.02 8.45
C PHE A 102 2.27 -2.67 9.14
N ARG A 103 2.44 -1.63 8.32
CA ARG A 103 2.42 -0.21 8.72
C ARG A 103 1.57 0.56 7.72
N VAL A 104 0.75 1.48 8.21
CA VAL A 104 0.00 2.43 7.37
C VAL A 104 0.24 3.84 7.86
N TYR A 105 0.57 4.73 6.93
CA TYR A 105 0.76 6.15 7.20
C TYR A 105 -0.05 7.01 6.23
N ARG A 106 -0.79 7.99 6.74
CA ARG A 106 -1.34 9.10 5.94
C ARG A 106 -0.35 10.26 5.96
N SER A 107 -0.10 10.87 4.81
CA SER A 107 0.48 12.20 4.67
C SER A 107 -0.52 13.09 3.94
N GLN A 108 -0.47 14.40 4.18
CA GLN A 108 -1.27 15.38 3.47
C GLN A 108 -0.59 16.74 3.45
N LEU A 109 -1.00 17.57 2.48
CA LEU A 109 -0.52 18.94 2.31
C LEU A 109 -1.66 19.84 1.81
N PRO A 110 -1.71 21.12 2.24
CA PRO A 110 -2.49 22.14 1.56
C PRO A 110 -1.95 22.41 0.14
N ARG A 111 -2.80 22.99 -0.73
CA ARG A 111 -2.44 23.31 -2.14
C ARG A 111 -1.17 24.17 -2.24
N GLN A 112 -1.03 25.17 -1.37
CA GLN A 112 0.20 25.95 -1.24
C GLN A 112 1.06 25.32 -0.14
N ASN A 113 2.22 24.76 -0.51
CA ASN A 113 3.11 24.05 0.41
C ASN A 113 4.60 24.20 0.00
N ASP A 114 5.49 23.64 0.82
CA ASP A 114 6.95 23.72 0.71
C ASP A 114 7.59 22.80 -0.37
N PHE A 115 6.79 21.96 -1.05
CA PHE A 115 7.29 20.78 -1.77
C PHE A 115 6.89 20.72 -3.25
N TYR A 116 5.78 21.36 -3.62
CA TYR A 116 5.20 21.31 -4.95
C TYR A 116 4.78 22.70 -5.42
N ASP A 117 4.90 22.94 -6.72
CA ASP A 117 4.41 24.16 -7.35
C ASP A 117 2.89 24.31 -7.18
N PHE A 118 2.41 25.56 -7.18
CA PHE A 118 0.98 25.83 -7.08
C PHE A 118 0.21 25.42 -8.35
N GLU A 119 0.87 25.35 -9.51
CA GLU A 119 0.31 24.84 -10.75
C GLU A 119 0.71 23.37 -10.97
N PRO A 120 -0.13 22.54 -11.61
CA PRO A 120 0.21 21.15 -11.88
C PRO A 120 1.41 21.04 -12.84
N PRO A 121 2.22 19.97 -12.74
CA PRO A 121 3.26 19.70 -13.72
C PRO A 121 2.63 19.37 -15.09
N ASP A 122 3.45 19.51 -16.15
CA ASP A 122 3.14 18.95 -17.46
C ASP A 122 3.10 17.40 -17.38
N GLU A 123 1.94 16.81 -17.72
CA GLU A 123 1.69 15.37 -17.73
C GLU A 123 1.74 14.75 -19.14
N ASP A 124 1.96 15.56 -20.18
CA ASP A 124 2.13 15.15 -21.58
C ASP A 124 3.62 15.04 -21.95
N THR A 125 4.48 15.90 -21.41
CA THR A 125 5.93 15.89 -21.64
C THR A 125 6.67 14.96 -20.66
N PRO A 126 7.35 13.89 -21.14
CA PRO A 126 8.14 13.02 -20.27
C PRO A 126 9.28 13.74 -19.56
N SER A 127 9.52 13.39 -18.29
CA SER A 127 10.69 13.87 -17.55
C SER A 127 11.94 13.11 -18.02
N SER A 128 13.07 13.80 -18.18
CA SER A 128 14.31 13.16 -18.61
C SER A 128 14.85 12.18 -17.57
N GLU A 129 15.60 11.16 -18.02
CA GLU A 129 16.28 10.21 -17.11
C GLU A 129 17.15 10.92 -16.07
N ALA A 130 17.77 12.05 -16.43
CA ALA A 130 18.58 12.85 -15.52
C ALA A 130 17.75 13.48 -14.39
N GLU A 131 16.55 13.97 -14.68
CA GLU A 131 15.61 14.53 -13.68
C GLU A 131 15.03 13.44 -12.78
N VAL A 132 14.64 12.29 -13.37
CA VAL A 132 14.19 11.11 -12.61
C VAL A 132 15.29 10.66 -11.63
N LEU A 133 16.51 10.47 -12.13
CA LEU A 133 17.66 10.05 -11.32
C LEU A 133 18.11 11.12 -10.31
N GLN A 134 17.82 12.41 -10.55
CA GLN A 134 18.12 13.48 -9.59
C GLN A 134 17.10 13.47 -8.45
N ALA A 135 15.80 13.38 -8.77
CA ALA A 135 14.73 13.26 -7.78
C ALA A 135 14.91 12.01 -6.89
N GLU A 136 15.37 10.88 -7.44
CA GLU A 136 15.69 9.70 -6.61
C GLU A 136 16.87 9.91 -5.64
N LYS A 137 17.86 10.73 -6.02
CA LYS A 137 19.09 10.95 -5.23
C LYS A 137 18.88 11.97 -4.11
N GLU A 138 18.11 13.02 -4.38
CA GLU A 138 17.94 14.19 -3.51
C GLU A 138 17.51 13.79 -2.07
N TYR A 139 16.56 12.87 -1.96
CA TYR A 139 15.99 12.42 -0.68
C TYR A 139 16.80 11.29 -0.01
N ASN A 140 17.93 10.86 -0.60
CA ASN A 140 18.85 9.86 -0.03
C ASN A 140 18.19 8.53 0.39
N LEU A 141 17.17 8.07 -0.34
CA LEU A 141 16.32 6.95 0.08
C LEU A 141 17.01 5.58 -0.03
N CYS A 142 16.53 4.61 0.76
CA CYS A 142 16.95 3.22 0.69
C CYS A 142 16.42 2.54 -0.58
N CYS A 143 17.27 1.86 -1.35
CA CYS A 143 16.83 1.16 -2.57
C CYS A 143 15.78 0.05 -2.34
N VAL A 144 15.81 -0.62 -1.18
CA VAL A 144 14.94 -1.78 -0.87
C VAL A 144 13.54 -1.42 -0.38
N CYS A 145 13.36 -0.25 0.25
CA CYS A 145 12.10 0.13 0.91
C CYS A 145 11.73 1.61 0.80
N GLY A 146 12.62 2.46 0.27
CA GLY A 146 12.44 3.91 0.17
C GLY A 146 12.34 4.69 1.49
N CYS A 147 12.62 4.08 2.65
CA CYS A 147 12.85 4.81 3.91
C CYS A 147 14.14 5.65 3.80
N GLY A 148 14.37 6.60 4.72
CA GLY A 148 15.63 7.38 4.78
C GLY A 148 16.90 6.50 4.80
N GLY A 149 17.75 6.61 3.79
CA GLY A 149 18.90 5.73 3.53
C GLY A 149 20.21 6.26 4.08
N ALA A 150 20.44 6.12 5.40
CA ALA A 150 21.63 6.65 6.06
C ALA A 150 22.98 6.22 5.45
N LYS A 151 23.10 5.00 4.90
CA LYS A 151 24.38 4.37 4.52
C LYS A 151 24.46 4.12 3.02
N ALA A 152 25.50 4.59 2.33
CA ALA A 152 25.74 4.26 0.92
C ALA A 152 26.43 2.89 0.75
N CYS A 153 26.24 2.23 -0.40
CA CYS A 153 26.98 1.04 -0.76
C CYS A 153 28.48 1.35 -0.90
N SER A 154 29.34 0.75 -0.08
CA SER A 154 30.78 1.01 0.00
C SER A 154 31.61 0.47 -1.19
N ARG A 155 30.98 0.18 -2.33
CA ARG A 155 31.63 -0.33 -3.56
C ARG A 155 31.25 0.47 -4.79
N CYS A 156 29.98 0.80 -4.98
CA CYS A 156 29.50 1.64 -6.09
C CYS A 156 29.14 3.07 -5.67
N HIS A 157 28.81 3.31 -4.40
CA HIS A 157 28.28 4.56 -3.83
C HIS A 157 26.96 5.09 -4.47
N GLN A 158 26.41 4.39 -5.47
CA GLN A 158 25.21 4.79 -6.22
C GLN A 158 23.90 4.49 -5.49
N VAL A 159 23.84 3.40 -4.72
CA VAL A 159 22.65 3.02 -3.93
C VAL A 159 22.86 3.24 -2.44
N ARG A 160 21.78 3.50 -1.71
CA ARG A 160 21.77 3.72 -0.26
C ARG A 160 20.85 2.73 0.47
N TYR A 161 21.09 2.58 1.76
CA TYR A 161 20.41 1.66 2.66
C TYR A 161 20.12 2.34 4.00
N CYS A 162 18.96 2.06 4.58
CA CYS A 162 18.67 2.44 5.96
C CYS A 162 19.43 1.56 6.97
N SER A 163 19.58 0.27 6.66
CA SER A 163 20.17 -0.74 7.55
C SER A 163 21.13 -1.68 6.82
N LYS A 164 21.88 -2.50 7.56
CA LYS A 164 22.81 -3.50 6.99
C LYS A 164 22.04 -4.70 6.39
N GLU A 165 20.87 -4.96 6.93
CA GLU A 165 19.96 -6.03 6.55
C GLU A 165 19.42 -5.75 5.14
N HIS A 166 19.02 -4.51 4.86
CA HIS A 166 18.61 -4.09 3.51
C HIS A 166 19.79 -4.12 2.52
N GLN A 167 21.00 -3.77 2.93
CA GLN A 167 22.20 -3.99 2.11
C GLN A 167 22.40 -5.48 1.76
N VAL A 168 22.13 -6.39 2.70
CA VAL A 168 22.25 -7.84 2.46
C VAL A 168 21.11 -8.41 1.62
N LEU A 169 19.89 -7.86 1.71
CA LEU A 169 18.76 -8.23 0.85
C LEU A 169 19.04 -7.83 -0.62
N ASP A 170 19.37 -6.56 -0.87
CA ASP A 170 19.70 -6.03 -2.20
C ASP A 170 20.85 -6.81 -2.86
N TRP A 171 21.92 -7.06 -2.08
CA TRP A 171 23.08 -7.84 -2.51
C TRP A 171 22.72 -9.28 -2.91
N ARG A 172 21.69 -9.88 -2.32
CA ARG A 172 21.18 -11.21 -2.67
C ARG A 172 20.22 -11.19 -3.85
N ALA A 173 19.36 -10.17 -3.94
CA ALA A 173 18.33 -10.04 -4.99
C ALA A 173 18.91 -9.74 -6.38
N GLY A 174 20.10 -9.16 -6.46
CA GLY A 174 20.78 -8.94 -7.73
C GLY A 174 21.92 -7.93 -7.69
N HIS A 175 21.96 -7.05 -6.67
CA HIS A 175 22.97 -5.99 -6.60
C HIS A 175 24.41 -6.50 -6.55
N LYS A 176 24.67 -7.74 -6.07
CA LYS A 176 26.01 -8.36 -6.18
C LYS A 176 26.50 -8.45 -7.63
N ALA A 177 25.61 -8.73 -8.58
CA ALA A 177 25.92 -8.78 -10.01
C ALA A 177 25.89 -7.37 -10.61
N ALA A 178 24.80 -6.61 -10.38
CA ALA A 178 24.59 -5.29 -10.98
C ALA A 178 25.53 -4.18 -10.45
N CYS A 179 26.22 -4.37 -9.32
CA CYS A 179 27.21 -3.44 -8.74
C CYS A 179 28.50 -3.39 -9.59
N GLY A 180 28.38 -2.82 -10.78
CA GLY A 180 29.42 -2.71 -11.82
C GLY A 180 28.89 -2.66 -13.25
N GLY A 181 27.60 -2.95 -13.47
CA GLY A 181 26.95 -3.07 -14.78
C GLY A 181 25.89 -4.20 -14.73
N GLY A 182 24.76 -4.06 -15.43
CA GLY A 182 23.60 -4.96 -15.28
C GLY A 182 22.98 -5.43 -16.59
N SER A 183 22.03 -6.38 -16.47
CA SER A 183 21.18 -6.91 -17.55
C SER A 183 20.03 -7.75 -16.96
N ASP A 184 18.82 -7.64 -17.51
CA ASP A 184 17.61 -8.33 -17.03
C ASP A 184 17.39 -9.74 -17.64
N LEU A 185 16.47 -10.51 -17.06
CA LEU A 185 15.89 -11.76 -17.62
C LEU A 185 14.40 -11.90 -17.20
N GLN A 186 13.63 -12.74 -17.93
CA GLN A 186 12.17 -12.95 -17.78
C GLN A 186 11.80 -14.41 -17.42
N GLU A 187 10.57 -14.67 -16.95
CA GLU A 187 10.05 -16.02 -16.56
C GLU A 187 8.55 -16.25 -16.92
N LYS A 188 8.05 -17.51 -16.82
CA LYS A 188 6.73 -18.05 -17.24
C LYS A 188 6.42 -19.40 -16.51
N ASP A 189 5.22 -20.01 -16.42
CA ASP A 189 3.88 -19.76 -17.02
C ASP A 189 2.71 -20.55 -16.31
N LEU A 190 1.46 -20.09 -16.50
CA LEU A 190 0.16 -20.85 -16.55
C LEU A 190 -0.53 -21.48 -15.28
N GLU A 191 -1.83 -21.84 -15.43
CA GLU A 191 -2.82 -22.34 -14.41
C GLU A 191 -2.92 -23.91 -14.30
N ALA A 192 -3.97 -24.64 -13.84
CA ALA A 192 -5.42 -24.47 -13.49
C ALA A 192 -5.99 -25.77 -12.80
N ALA A 193 -7.23 -25.93 -12.27
CA ALA A 193 -8.26 -25.05 -11.66
C ALA A 193 -9.52 -25.90 -11.22
N ALA A 194 -10.45 -25.34 -10.40
CA ALA A 194 -11.83 -25.82 -10.05
C ALA A 194 -11.99 -27.11 -9.18
N ARG A 195 -13.08 -27.42 -8.43
CA ARG A 195 -14.30 -26.73 -7.87
C ARG A 195 -15.10 -27.70 -6.94
N GLN A 196 -15.67 -27.21 -5.82
CA GLN A 196 -17.02 -27.55 -5.28
C GLN A 196 -17.36 -26.65 -4.06
N GLU A 197 -18.64 -26.54 -3.64
CA GLU A 197 -19.14 -25.46 -2.75
C GLU A 197 -20.01 -25.96 -1.56
N THR A 198 -20.04 -25.19 -0.46
CA THR A 198 -20.67 -25.46 0.85
C THR A 198 -21.47 -24.24 1.38
N GLU A 199 -21.93 -24.23 2.64
CA GLU A 199 -22.63 -23.05 3.21
C GLU A 199 -21.71 -21.87 3.58
N GLU A 200 -20.42 -22.11 3.90
CA GLU A 200 -19.46 -21.00 4.06
C GLU A 200 -19.20 -20.30 2.71
N ASP A 201 -19.33 -21.04 1.60
CA ASP A 201 -19.34 -20.47 0.25
C ASP A 201 -20.52 -19.52 -0.01
N GLN A 202 -21.50 -19.35 0.89
CA GLN A 202 -22.49 -18.27 0.72
C GLN A 202 -21.84 -16.89 0.86
N GLN A 203 -20.94 -16.68 1.84
CA GLN A 203 -20.22 -15.40 1.97
C GLN A 203 -19.15 -15.28 0.88
N PHE A 204 -18.39 -16.35 0.65
CA PHE A 204 -17.33 -16.36 -0.35
C PHE A 204 -17.89 -16.29 -1.80
N SER A 205 -19.12 -16.75 -2.05
CA SER A 205 -19.81 -16.53 -3.33
C SER A 205 -20.45 -15.15 -3.46
N VAL A 206 -20.78 -14.45 -2.36
CA VAL A 206 -21.08 -13.01 -2.43
C VAL A 206 -19.83 -12.20 -2.77
N PHE A 207 -18.70 -12.48 -2.10
CA PHE A 207 -17.38 -11.94 -2.44
C PHE A 207 -17.05 -12.22 -3.91
N ARG A 208 -17.01 -13.49 -4.32
CA ARG A 208 -16.76 -13.91 -5.71
C ARG A 208 -17.79 -13.33 -6.69
N ARG A 209 -19.07 -13.15 -6.35
CA ARG A 209 -20.08 -12.55 -7.26
C ARG A 209 -19.85 -11.05 -7.48
N ARG A 210 -19.34 -10.33 -6.46
CA ARG A 210 -18.95 -8.92 -6.57
C ARG A 210 -17.60 -8.75 -7.29
N VAL A 211 -16.67 -9.68 -7.10
CA VAL A 211 -15.34 -9.68 -7.75
C VAL A 211 -15.38 -10.20 -9.19
N ARG A 212 -16.14 -11.27 -9.50
CA ARG A 212 -16.29 -11.85 -10.87
C ARG A 212 -16.80 -10.87 -11.95
N LYS A 213 -17.30 -9.69 -11.56
CA LYS A 213 -17.61 -8.62 -12.51
C LYS A 213 -16.34 -7.98 -13.08
N GLU A 214 -15.36 -7.73 -12.22
CA GLU A 214 -14.10 -7.02 -12.52
C GLU A 214 -12.95 -7.80 -11.84
N PRO A 215 -12.58 -9.00 -12.32
CA PRO A 215 -11.72 -9.92 -11.56
C PRO A 215 -10.30 -9.39 -11.30
N GLU A 216 -9.85 -8.43 -12.10
CA GLU A 216 -8.53 -7.80 -12.02
C GLU A 216 -8.47 -6.66 -10.98
N GLN A 217 -9.58 -6.35 -10.28
CA GLN A 217 -9.60 -5.30 -9.26
C GLN A 217 -8.64 -5.61 -8.10
N VAL A 218 -7.60 -4.78 -7.94
CA VAL A 218 -6.63 -4.88 -6.83
C VAL A 218 -7.00 -4.01 -5.64
N LEU A 219 -7.89 -3.04 -5.83
CA LEU A 219 -8.31 -2.09 -4.81
C LEU A 219 -9.79 -1.71 -4.96
N ARG A 220 -10.46 -1.39 -3.86
CA ARG A 220 -11.79 -0.76 -3.82
C ARG A 220 -11.72 0.49 -2.94
N TYR A 221 -12.07 1.66 -3.46
CA TYR A 221 -12.13 2.90 -2.67
C TYR A 221 -13.58 3.18 -2.27
N ASP A 222 -13.85 3.32 -0.97
CA ASP A 222 -15.19 3.41 -0.40
C ASP A 222 -15.14 4.19 0.93
N LEU A 223 -14.87 5.50 0.83
CA LEU A 223 -14.64 6.38 1.98
C LEU A 223 -15.88 6.49 2.89
N GLY A 224 -15.79 5.90 4.08
CA GLY A 224 -16.89 5.78 5.03
C GLY A 224 -17.87 4.63 4.77
N GLY A 225 -17.59 3.78 3.77
CA GLY A 225 -18.40 2.62 3.41
C GLY A 225 -17.98 1.32 4.13
N ALA A 226 -18.12 0.18 3.44
CA ALA A 226 -18.05 -1.14 4.07
C ALA A 226 -17.17 -2.15 3.28
N PRO A 227 -16.17 -2.80 3.90
CA PRO A 227 -15.30 -3.73 3.17
C PRO A 227 -16.04 -4.99 2.71
N LEU A 228 -15.66 -5.49 1.54
CA LEU A 228 -16.15 -6.75 0.99
C LEU A 228 -15.39 -7.93 1.62
N TRP A 229 -15.82 -8.36 2.81
CA TRP A 229 -15.18 -9.45 3.57
C TRP A 229 -15.27 -10.82 2.86
N VAL A 230 -14.16 -11.57 2.86
CA VAL A 230 -14.07 -12.94 2.32
C VAL A 230 -14.76 -13.97 3.21
N SER A 231 -14.82 -13.70 4.51
CA SER A 231 -15.42 -14.58 5.54
C SER A 231 -16.37 -13.80 6.45
N ARG A 232 -17.29 -14.50 7.12
CA ARG A 232 -18.10 -13.94 8.23
C ARG A 232 -17.35 -13.93 9.57
N GLN A 233 -16.22 -14.62 9.65
CA GLN A 233 -15.36 -14.69 10.83
C GLN A 233 -14.33 -13.54 10.79
N HIS A 234 -13.94 -12.99 11.95
CA HIS A 234 -12.96 -11.91 12.06
C HIS A 234 -13.30 -10.66 11.19
N ILE A 235 -14.58 -10.27 11.21
CA ILE A 235 -15.04 -8.94 10.80
C ILE A 235 -14.90 -8.03 12.04
N PRO A 236 -14.32 -6.82 11.93
CA PRO A 236 -14.18 -5.91 13.07
C PRO A 236 -15.52 -5.26 13.42
N THR A 237 -15.74 -5.07 14.72
CA THR A 237 -16.74 -4.13 15.25
C THR A 237 -16.16 -2.71 15.31
N ALA A 238 -16.96 -1.73 15.73
CA ALA A 238 -16.47 -0.38 15.97
C ALA A 238 -15.46 -0.31 17.14
N GLU A 239 -15.49 -1.26 18.08
CA GLU A 239 -14.57 -1.32 19.22
C GLU A 239 -13.20 -1.91 18.84
N ASP A 240 -13.15 -2.71 17.76
CA ASP A 240 -11.92 -3.29 17.20
C ASP A 240 -11.11 -2.28 16.35
N ILE A 241 -11.72 -1.16 15.94
CA ILE A 241 -11.08 -0.10 15.18
C ILE A 241 -10.66 1.03 16.15
N PRO A 242 -9.36 1.16 16.49
CA PRO A 242 -8.93 2.18 17.45
C PRO A 242 -9.12 3.60 16.89
N ASP A 243 -9.53 4.52 17.77
CA ASP A 243 -9.57 5.96 17.49
C ASP A 243 -8.23 6.48 16.96
N CYS A 244 -8.30 7.52 16.13
CA CYS A 244 -7.13 8.28 15.75
C CYS A 244 -6.49 8.93 16.99
N THR A 245 -5.19 9.21 16.93
CA THR A 245 -4.43 9.86 18.01
C THR A 245 -4.90 11.29 18.34
N CYS A 246 -5.87 11.84 17.58
CA CYS A 246 -6.61 13.07 17.90
C CYS A 246 -7.93 12.85 18.68
N GLY A 247 -8.30 11.61 19.02
CA GLY A 247 -9.55 11.27 19.70
C GLY A 247 -10.80 11.26 18.79
N ALA A 248 -10.61 11.33 17.47
CA ALA A 248 -11.69 11.15 16.50
C ALA A 248 -11.65 9.71 15.93
N PRO A 249 -12.79 9.10 15.60
CA PRO A 249 -12.84 7.74 15.08
C PRO A 249 -12.13 7.61 13.72
N ARG A 250 -11.79 6.38 13.38
CA ARG A 250 -11.38 6.02 12.02
C ARG A 250 -12.55 5.44 11.24
N GLN A 251 -12.61 5.73 9.96
CA GLN A 251 -13.56 5.16 9.00
C GLN A 251 -12.81 4.40 7.91
N LEU A 252 -13.49 3.51 7.19
CA LEU A 252 -12.93 2.91 5.98
C LEU A 252 -12.49 4.00 5.00
N GLU A 253 -11.36 3.81 4.35
CA GLU A 253 -10.96 4.60 3.18
C GLU A 253 -10.90 3.73 1.92
N PHE A 254 -10.14 2.63 1.98
CA PHE A 254 -10.08 1.67 0.89
C PHE A 254 -9.82 0.24 1.38
N GLN A 255 -10.11 -0.70 0.50
CA GLN A 255 -9.91 -2.13 0.65
C GLN A 255 -8.88 -2.61 -0.38
N VAL A 256 -7.80 -3.23 0.10
CA VAL A 256 -6.83 -3.94 -0.74
C VAL A 256 -7.35 -5.36 -0.99
N MET A 257 -7.35 -5.76 -2.25
CA MET A 257 -7.87 -7.03 -2.72
C MET A 257 -6.77 -8.09 -2.81
N PRO A 258 -7.11 -9.39 -2.77
CA PRO A 258 -6.11 -10.46 -2.84
C PRO A 258 -5.44 -10.55 -4.22
N GLN A 259 -6.13 -10.11 -5.28
CA GLN A 259 -5.62 -10.04 -6.64
C GLN A 259 -4.31 -9.25 -6.76
N LEU A 260 -4.04 -8.31 -5.85
CA LEU A 260 -2.79 -7.56 -5.79
C LEU A 260 -1.56 -8.47 -5.66
N LEU A 261 -1.68 -9.61 -4.97
CA LEU A 261 -0.58 -10.55 -4.74
C LEU A 261 0.03 -11.05 -6.05
N ASN A 262 -0.75 -11.17 -7.12
CA ASN A 262 -0.29 -11.64 -8.44
C ASN A 262 0.66 -10.64 -9.12
N TYR A 263 0.59 -9.35 -8.76
CA TYR A 263 1.48 -8.30 -9.28
C TYR A 263 2.71 -8.07 -8.39
N LEU A 264 2.76 -8.68 -7.20
CA LEU A 264 3.92 -8.62 -6.32
C LEU A 264 4.91 -9.71 -6.72
N GLN A 265 5.86 -9.35 -7.58
CA GLN A 265 7.01 -10.17 -7.94
C GLN A 265 7.89 -10.41 -6.70
N VAL A 266 7.57 -11.45 -5.93
CA VAL A 266 8.31 -11.89 -4.75
C VAL A 266 9.15 -13.10 -5.13
N ASP A 267 10.44 -12.87 -5.36
CA ASP A 267 11.41 -13.74 -6.06
C ASP A 267 11.76 -15.10 -5.38
N SER A 268 10.88 -15.63 -4.53
CA SER A 268 11.04 -16.94 -3.91
C SER A 268 9.70 -17.58 -3.55
N LEU A 269 9.13 -18.34 -4.50
CA LEU A 269 7.97 -19.22 -4.28
C LEU A 269 8.26 -20.29 -3.22
N LYS A 270 7.80 -20.06 -1.98
CA LYS A 270 7.40 -21.12 -1.02
C LYS A 270 6.73 -20.63 0.27
N ASP A 271 7.00 -19.39 0.69
CA ASP A 271 6.43 -18.82 1.93
C ASP A 271 5.83 -17.42 1.63
N SER A 272 4.84 -17.36 0.72
CA SER A 272 4.23 -16.10 0.28
C SER A 272 3.44 -15.39 1.39
N ILE A 273 3.46 -14.06 1.38
CA ILE A 273 2.51 -13.26 2.15
C ILE A 273 1.13 -13.45 1.51
N ASP A 274 0.15 -13.92 2.29
CA ASP A 274 -1.24 -14.08 1.83
C ASP A 274 -2.19 -13.19 2.67
N TRP A 275 -3.29 -12.76 2.05
CA TRP A 275 -4.44 -12.13 2.69
C TRP A 275 -5.71 -12.39 1.87
N GLY A 276 -6.83 -12.57 2.57
CA GLY A 276 -8.15 -12.53 1.93
C GLY A 276 -8.54 -11.09 1.58
N THR A 277 -8.28 -10.14 2.47
CA THR A 277 -8.34 -8.70 2.22
C THR A 277 -7.63 -7.89 3.32
N LEU A 278 -7.13 -6.70 2.95
CA LEU A 278 -6.66 -5.68 3.91
C LEU A 278 -7.62 -4.48 3.84
N ALA A 279 -8.32 -4.15 4.92
CA ALA A 279 -9.16 -2.96 5.00
C ALA A 279 -8.39 -1.84 5.72
N VAL A 280 -8.23 -0.68 5.06
CA VAL A 280 -7.46 0.46 5.57
C VAL A 280 -8.41 1.52 6.12
N TYR A 281 -8.22 1.87 7.39
CA TYR A 281 -9.05 2.81 8.14
C TYR A 281 -8.24 4.05 8.50
N THR A 282 -8.79 5.23 8.25
CA THR A 282 -8.11 6.52 8.49
C THR A 282 -9.00 7.50 9.26
N CYS A 283 -8.38 8.51 9.87
CA CYS A 283 -9.08 9.54 10.65
C CYS A 283 -10.20 10.23 9.85
N VAL A 284 -11.43 10.23 10.38
CA VAL A 284 -12.58 10.95 9.77
C VAL A 284 -12.27 12.42 9.51
N ASN A 285 -11.56 13.05 10.46
CA ASN A 285 -11.15 14.45 10.45
C ASN A 285 -9.82 14.72 9.71
N SER A 286 -9.15 13.68 9.17
CA SER A 286 -7.83 13.77 8.52
C SER A 286 -6.85 14.72 9.24
N CYS A 287 -6.70 14.52 10.56
CA CYS A 287 -6.04 15.48 11.45
C CYS A 287 -4.54 15.67 11.19
N GLU A 288 -4.02 16.86 11.54
CA GLU A 288 -2.61 17.29 11.38
C GLU A 288 -1.87 17.37 12.72
N GLN A 289 -1.50 16.22 13.31
CA GLN A 289 -0.87 16.20 14.64
C GLN A 289 0.66 16.46 14.62
N GLY A 290 1.09 17.52 13.96
CA GLY A 290 2.46 18.07 14.03
C GLY A 290 3.57 17.25 13.36
N THR A 291 3.33 15.99 13.01
CA THR A 291 4.18 15.20 12.09
C THR A 291 3.68 15.35 10.65
N ALA A 292 4.54 15.13 9.66
CA ALA A 292 4.13 15.12 8.24
C ALA A 292 3.54 13.77 7.77
N TYR A 293 3.64 12.75 8.63
CA TYR A 293 3.14 11.40 8.44
C TYR A 293 2.46 10.94 9.73
N HIS A 294 1.21 10.49 9.63
CA HIS A 294 0.38 10.06 10.77
C HIS A 294 0.07 8.58 10.67
N PRO A 295 0.23 7.79 11.75
CA PRO A 295 -0.10 6.36 11.74
C PRO A 295 -1.61 6.15 11.63
N GLU A 296 -2.02 5.37 10.65
CA GLU A 296 -3.41 4.96 10.44
C GLU A 296 -3.55 3.43 10.59
N PHE A 297 -4.77 2.91 10.52
CA PHE A 297 -5.08 1.55 10.93
C PHE A 297 -5.33 0.61 9.74
N LEU A 298 -5.04 -0.68 9.94
CA LEU A 298 -5.26 -1.74 8.94
C LEU A 298 -5.83 -2.96 9.64
N TRP A 299 -6.89 -3.53 9.07
CA TRP A 299 -7.44 -4.83 9.44
C TRP A 299 -7.10 -5.86 8.37
N LYS A 300 -6.58 -7.03 8.77
CA LYS A 300 -6.25 -8.16 7.87
C LYS A 300 -7.24 -9.29 8.11
N GLN A 301 -8.04 -9.62 7.11
CA GLN A 301 -8.85 -10.84 7.13
C GLN A 301 -8.26 -11.86 6.16
N ASP A 302 -8.00 -13.06 6.65
CA ASP A 302 -7.55 -14.20 5.85
C ASP A 302 -8.72 -15.07 5.40
N TYR A 303 -8.53 -15.82 4.31
CA TYR A 303 -9.46 -16.87 3.90
C TYR A 303 -9.67 -17.86 5.06
N SER A 304 -10.89 -18.43 5.18
CA SER A 304 -11.13 -19.50 6.15
C SER A 304 -10.22 -20.69 5.85
N GLU A 305 -9.84 -21.47 6.87
CA GLU A 305 -9.04 -22.67 6.66
C GLU A 305 -9.76 -23.66 5.72
N THR A 306 -11.09 -23.73 5.83
CA THR A 306 -12.00 -24.44 4.91
C THR A 306 -11.86 -24.00 3.45
N ALA A 307 -11.67 -22.69 3.18
CA ALA A 307 -11.48 -22.16 1.83
C ALA A 307 -10.07 -22.40 1.28
N LEU A 308 -9.07 -22.57 2.16
CA LEU A 308 -7.68 -22.93 1.78
C LEU A 308 -7.53 -24.44 1.58
N THR A 309 -8.19 -25.28 2.38
CA THR A 309 -8.31 -26.74 2.15
C THR A 309 -9.17 -27.09 0.93
N GLY A 310 -9.65 -26.09 0.18
CA GLY A 310 -10.28 -26.26 -1.13
C GLY A 310 -9.28 -26.48 -2.28
N ALA A 311 -7.97 -26.59 -2.02
CA ALA A 311 -6.96 -26.91 -3.02
C ALA A 311 -5.64 -27.47 -2.40
N PRO A 312 -5.03 -28.51 -3.00
CA PRO A 312 -5.65 -29.71 -3.59
C PRO A 312 -5.88 -30.85 -2.57
#